data_AF-A0AAD7JXV7-F1
#
_entry.id   AF-A0AAD7JXV7-F1
#
_cell.length_a   1.000
_cell.length_b   1.000
_cell.length_c   1.000
_cell.angle_alpha   90.00
_cell.angle_beta   90.00
_cell.angle_gamma   90.00
#
_symmetry.space_group_name_H-M   'P 1'
#
loop_
_entity.id
_entity.type
_entity.pdbx_description
1 polymer ?
#
loop_
_entity_poly.entity_id
_entity_poly.type
_entity_poly.pdbx_seq_one_letter_code
_entity_poly.pdbx_strand_id
1 'polypeptide(L)'
;AGNFQILMLGNLNGRANSRTPSVHDPPRQSMDDKPVSTRGRFWFKLCADYNLMIVNGVQRFGPNSGAFTSYQGTRRTVIDYVICSKSIYSKTTAFSVLPLEADYDHCALTVQLEVDASLVNRTTQVPTRKRKREQIVLPDETELDKLLIRTMAA
;
A
#
# COMPACT_ATOMS: atom_id res chain seq x y z
N ALA A 1 0.87 -3.23 -25.78
CA ALA A 1 1.12 -3.67 -24.40
C ALA A 1 -0.22 -3.90 -23.71
N GLY A 2 -0.41 -5.02 -23.01
CA GLY A 2 -1.67 -5.29 -22.31
C GLY A 2 -1.93 -4.23 -21.24
N ASN A 3 -3.15 -3.70 -21.19
CA ASN A 3 -3.56 -2.72 -20.19
C ASN A 3 -3.75 -3.42 -18.84
N PHE A 4 -2.65 -3.64 -18.11
CA PHE A 4 -2.70 -4.27 -16.79
C PHE A 4 -3.39 -3.35 -15.79
N GLN A 5 -4.46 -3.86 -15.18
CA GLN A 5 -5.21 -3.17 -14.14
C GLN A 5 -4.64 -3.59 -12.78
N ILE A 6 -4.13 -2.62 -12.03
CA ILE A 6 -3.48 -2.86 -10.74
C ILE A 6 -4.26 -2.13 -9.66
N LEU A 7 -4.52 -2.84 -8.57
CA LEU A 7 -4.98 -2.31 -7.30
C LEU A 7 -4.13 -2.96 -6.20
N MET A 8 -3.45 -2.13 -5.42
CA MET A 8 -2.62 -2.54 -4.29
C MET A 8 -3.12 -1.84 -3.04
N LEU A 9 -3.30 -2.58 -1.96
CA LEU A 9 -3.68 -2.05 -0.65
C LEU A 9 -2.73 -2.61 0.40
N GLY A 10 -2.31 -1.78 1.35
CA GLY A 10 -1.67 -2.26 2.57
C GLY A 10 -0.60 -1.34 3.12
N ASN A 11 0.11 -1.87 4.13
CA ASN A 11 1.17 -1.16 4.84
C ASN A 11 2.44 -1.09 3.98
N LEU A 12 2.75 0.10 3.48
CA LEU A 12 3.95 0.37 2.68
C LEU A 12 5.11 0.91 3.52
N ASN A 13 4.87 1.18 4.82
CA ASN A 13 5.83 1.70 5.78
C ASN A 13 6.60 2.94 5.27
N GLY A 14 5.95 3.79 4.47
CA GLY A 14 6.57 4.94 3.81
C GLY A 14 5.65 6.15 3.82
N ARG A 15 6.09 7.26 4.43
CA ARG A 15 5.29 8.49 4.49
C ARG A 15 5.35 9.21 3.16
N ALA A 16 4.19 9.45 2.56
CA ALA A 16 4.02 10.12 1.29
C ALA A 16 3.55 11.58 1.44
N ASN A 17 2.98 11.95 2.60
CA ASN A 17 2.31 13.25 2.82
C ASN A 17 1.31 13.51 1.67
N SER A 18 1.17 14.77 1.26
CA SER A 18 0.24 15.28 0.26
C SER A 18 0.84 15.30 -1.15
N ARG A 19 2.03 14.70 -1.35
CA ARG A 19 2.66 14.64 -2.68
C ARG A 19 1.87 13.74 -3.62
N THR A 20 1.96 14.05 -4.91
CA THR A 20 1.41 13.23 -5.99
C THR A 20 2.56 12.61 -6.81
N PRO A 21 2.39 11.37 -7.33
CA PRO A 21 3.35 10.77 -8.25
C PRO A 21 3.54 11.56 -9.56
N SER A 22 2.47 12.12 -10.10
CA SER A 22 2.48 12.95 -11.32
C SER A 22 1.73 14.27 -11.14
N VAL A 23 2.09 15.28 -11.93
CA VAL A 23 1.43 16.60 -11.98
C VAL A 23 0.01 16.54 -12.53
N HIS A 24 -0.31 15.47 -13.28
CA HIS A 24 -1.65 15.23 -13.82
C HIS A 24 -2.53 14.42 -12.85
N ASP A 25 -2.00 14.04 -11.70
CA ASP A 25 -2.78 13.35 -10.67
C ASP A 25 -3.65 14.36 -9.92
N PRO A 26 -4.83 13.93 -9.43
CA PRO A 26 -5.63 14.72 -8.52
C PRO A 26 -4.80 15.15 -7.31
N PRO A 27 -5.00 16.39 -6.83
CA PRO A 27 -4.35 16.85 -5.62
C PRO A 27 -4.75 15.96 -4.44
N ARG A 28 -3.78 15.76 -3.54
CA ARG A 28 -3.93 14.96 -2.34
C ARG A 28 -3.77 15.84 -1.12
N GLN A 29 -4.47 15.49 -0.04
CA GLN A 29 -4.31 16.09 1.26
C GLN A 29 -4.17 14.99 2.31
N SER A 30 -3.05 14.97 3.02
CA SER A 30 -2.79 14.04 4.11
C SER A 30 -2.82 14.78 5.44
N MET A 31 -3.35 14.12 6.48
CA MET A 31 -3.23 14.60 7.87
C MET A 31 -1.82 14.43 8.43
N ASP A 32 -0.97 13.60 7.82
CA ASP A 32 0.44 13.48 8.17
C ASP A 32 1.24 14.57 7.46
N ASP A 33 1.48 15.66 8.19
CA ASP A 33 2.20 16.85 7.75
C ASP A 33 3.74 16.67 7.73
N LYS A 34 4.24 15.53 8.21
CA LYS A 34 5.68 15.29 8.31
C LYS A 34 6.32 15.14 6.92
N PRO A 35 7.64 15.39 6.80
CA PRO A 35 8.34 15.24 5.53
C PRO A 35 8.25 13.82 4.97
N VAL A 36 8.21 13.70 3.65
CA VAL A 36 8.20 12.42 2.92
C VAL A 36 9.42 11.59 3.32
N SER A 37 9.22 10.31 3.65
CA SER A 37 10.31 9.42 4.05
C SER A 37 11.08 8.88 2.83
N THR A 38 12.26 8.30 3.04
CA THR A 38 13.03 7.63 1.96
C THR A 38 12.21 6.54 1.28
N ARG A 39 11.51 5.70 2.08
CA ARG A 39 10.61 4.67 1.55
C ARG A 39 9.40 5.27 0.82
N GLY A 40 8.85 6.39 1.31
CA GLY A 40 7.81 7.13 0.60
C GLY A 40 8.27 7.64 -0.77
N ARG A 41 9.50 8.19 -0.87
CA ARG A 41 10.10 8.61 -2.15
C ARG A 41 10.25 7.46 -3.13
N PHE A 42 10.66 6.28 -2.66
CA PHE A 42 10.72 5.07 -3.48
C PHE A 42 9.34 4.73 -4.08
N TRP A 43 8.30 4.68 -3.26
CA TRP A 43 6.94 4.40 -3.73
C TRP A 43 6.42 5.45 -4.70
N PHE A 44 6.73 6.73 -4.49
CA PHE A 44 6.40 7.79 -5.44
C PHE A 44 7.05 7.57 -6.80
N LYS A 45 8.35 7.28 -6.81
CA LYS A 45 9.06 7.00 -8.05
C LYS A 45 8.46 5.79 -8.77
N LEU A 46 8.20 4.70 -8.04
CA LEU A 46 7.55 3.52 -8.60
C LEU A 46 6.18 3.87 -9.20
N CYS A 47 5.36 4.64 -8.48
CA CYS A 47 4.05 5.05 -9.00
C CYS A 47 4.17 5.89 -10.27
N ALA A 48 5.13 6.83 -10.31
CA ALA A 48 5.38 7.65 -11.49
C ALA A 48 5.84 6.81 -12.69
N ASP A 49 6.82 5.91 -12.47
CA ASP A 49 7.42 5.07 -13.52
C ASP A 49 6.38 4.12 -14.15
N TYR A 50 5.39 3.65 -13.37
CA TYR A 50 4.36 2.71 -13.81
C TYR A 50 2.97 3.31 -14.01
N ASN A 51 2.87 4.65 -14.04
CA ASN A 51 1.60 5.37 -14.21
C ASN A 51 0.50 4.95 -13.21
N LEU A 52 0.90 4.74 -11.95
CA LEU A 52 0.02 4.42 -10.83
C LEU A 52 -0.30 5.69 -10.03
N MET A 53 -1.41 5.63 -9.31
CA MET A 53 -1.92 6.71 -8.48
C MET A 53 -2.01 6.27 -7.04
N ILE A 54 -1.75 7.21 -6.13
CA ILE A 54 -2.06 7.03 -4.71
C ILE A 54 -3.44 7.64 -4.45
N VAL A 55 -4.36 6.83 -3.93
CA VAL A 55 -5.76 7.20 -3.71
C VAL A 55 -5.95 7.97 -2.40
N ASN A 56 -5.14 7.70 -1.37
CA ASN A 56 -5.25 8.35 -0.07
C ASN A 56 -5.14 9.88 -0.18
N GLY A 57 -6.09 10.60 0.41
CA GLY A 57 -6.11 12.05 0.47
C GLY A 57 -6.67 12.73 -0.77
N VAL A 58 -7.11 11.98 -1.78
CA VAL A 58 -7.80 12.58 -2.93
C VAL A 58 -9.16 13.10 -2.47
N GLN A 59 -9.34 14.43 -2.56
CA GLN A 59 -10.46 15.15 -1.94
C GLN A 59 -11.85 14.65 -2.37
N ARG A 60 -12.00 14.15 -3.60
CA ARG A 60 -13.30 13.67 -4.11
C ARG A 60 -13.89 12.51 -3.28
N PHE A 61 -13.07 11.79 -2.52
CA PHE A 61 -13.52 10.68 -1.68
C PHE A 61 -13.91 11.10 -0.26
N GLY A 62 -13.94 12.41 0.00
CA GLY A 62 -14.38 12.96 1.28
C GLY A 62 -13.24 13.15 2.29
N PRO A 63 -13.60 13.65 3.48
CA PRO A 63 -12.64 14.18 4.46
C PRO A 63 -11.73 13.10 5.06
N ASN A 64 -12.23 11.87 5.18
CA ASN A 64 -11.48 10.76 5.79
C ASN A 64 -10.49 10.10 4.83
N SER A 65 -10.45 10.50 3.55
CA SER A 65 -9.51 9.95 2.60
C SER A 65 -8.04 10.23 2.98
N GLY A 66 -7.79 11.34 3.66
CA GLY A 66 -6.45 11.77 4.09
C GLY A 66 -6.05 11.38 5.51
N ALA A 67 -6.91 10.65 6.24
CA ALA A 67 -6.75 10.42 7.66
C ALA A 67 -5.52 9.53 8.00
N PHE A 68 -5.06 9.63 9.24
CA PHE A 68 -3.99 8.76 9.75
C PHE A 68 -4.38 7.29 9.64
N THR A 69 -3.43 6.45 9.24
CA THR A 69 -3.66 5.02 9.05
C THR A 69 -2.96 4.16 10.09
N SER A 70 -1.99 4.71 10.83
CA SER A 70 -1.23 4.02 11.87
C SER A 70 -1.09 4.87 13.13
N TYR A 71 -1.24 4.21 14.28
CA TYR A 71 -1.42 4.75 15.63
C TYR A 71 -0.51 4.03 16.63
N GLN A 72 0.79 4.30 16.57
CA GLN A 72 1.79 3.65 17.44
C GLN A 72 2.17 4.56 18.62
N GLY A 73 1.60 4.29 19.80
CA GLY A 73 1.78 5.13 20.99
C GLY A 73 1.24 6.54 20.76
N THR A 74 2.09 7.56 20.90
CA THR A 74 1.76 8.97 20.58
C THR A 74 1.94 9.32 19.09
N ARG A 75 2.51 8.40 18.29
CA ARG A 75 2.78 8.65 16.88
C ARG A 75 1.53 8.35 16.06
N ARG A 76 1.26 9.24 15.12
CA ARG A 76 0.23 9.13 14.09
C ARG A 76 0.89 9.33 12.74
N THR A 77 0.64 8.43 11.80
CA THR A 77 1.25 8.48 10.46
C THR A 77 0.32 7.93 9.39
N VAL A 78 0.50 8.39 8.15
CA VAL A 78 -0.09 7.76 6.96
C VAL A 78 0.97 6.89 6.31
N ILE A 79 0.85 5.58 6.48
CA ILE A 79 1.81 4.59 5.95
C ILE A 79 1.13 3.41 5.23
N ASP A 80 -0.19 3.32 5.32
CA ASP A 80 -1.02 2.37 4.60
C ASP A 80 -1.67 3.08 3.42
N TYR A 81 -1.54 2.51 2.23
CA TYR A 81 -1.99 3.16 1.01
C TYR A 81 -2.84 2.24 0.16
N VAL A 82 -3.76 2.87 -0.57
CA VAL A 82 -4.35 2.31 -1.78
C VAL A 82 -3.65 2.93 -2.98
N ILE A 83 -3.03 2.08 -3.79
CA ILE A 83 -2.37 2.46 -5.04
C ILE A 83 -3.08 1.75 -6.19
N CYS A 84 -3.41 2.46 -7.26
CA CYS A 84 -4.09 1.85 -8.39
C CYS A 84 -3.65 2.41 -9.74
N SER A 85 -3.87 1.66 -10.81
CA SER A 85 -3.70 2.19 -12.16
C SER A 85 -4.77 3.23 -12.48
N LYS A 86 -4.49 4.12 -13.44
CA LYS A 86 -5.44 5.17 -13.89
C LYS A 86 -6.83 4.63 -14.25
N SER A 87 -6.86 3.47 -14.90
CA SER A 87 -8.10 2.79 -15.31
C SER A 87 -8.90 2.22 -14.13
N ILE A 88 -8.26 1.89 -13.01
CA ILE A 88 -8.94 1.47 -11.78
C ILE A 88 -9.40 2.72 -11.01
N TYR A 89 -8.59 3.77 -10.98
CA TYR A 89 -8.97 5.05 -10.37
C TYR A 89 -10.26 5.61 -10.98
N SER A 90 -10.43 5.55 -12.31
CA SER A 90 -11.67 5.99 -12.97
C SER A 90 -12.91 5.19 -12.56
N LYS A 91 -12.73 3.95 -12.09
CA LYS A 91 -13.78 3.06 -11.60
C LYS A 91 -13.96 3.12 -10.09
N THR A 92 -13.10 3.84 -9.38
CA THR A 92 -13.16 3.94 -7.92
C THR A 92 -14.24 4.94 -7.54
N THR A 93 -15.34 4.45 -6.98
CA THR A 93 -16.52 5.24 -6.59
C THR A 93 -16.39 5.81 -5.18
N ALA A 94 -15.75 5.08 -4.27
CA ALA A 94 -15.51 5.54 -2.90
C ALA A 94 -14.18 5.03 -2.34
N PHE A 95 -13.61 5.79 -1.41
CA PHE A 95 -12.46 5.40 -0.62
C PHE A 95 -12.53 6.06 0.76
N SER A 96 -12.23 5.32 1.82
CA SER A 96 -12.14 5.88 3.16
C SER A 96 -11.12 5.14 4.01
N VAL A 97 -10.47 5.88 4.91
CA VAL A 97 -9.84 5.30 6.10
C VAL A 97 -10.94 5.13 7.14
N LEU A 98 -11.11 3.93 7.68
CA LEU A 98 -12.09 3.67 8.74
C LEU A 98 -11.55 4.11 10.10
N PRO A 99 -12.42 4.34 11.09
CA PRO A 99 -11.98 4.58 12.47
C PRO A 99 -11.06 3.46 12.98
N LEU A 100 -10.15 3.82 13.90
CA LEU A 100 -9.31 2.85 14.57
C LEU A 100 -10.17 1.91 15.42
N GLU A 101 -10.05 0.61 15.19
CA GLU A 101 -10.68 -0.40 16.03
C GLU A 101 -9.87 -0.62 17.32
N ALA A 102 -10.54 -1.05 18.39
CA ALA A 102 -9.85 -1.44 19.62
C ALA A 102 -8.86 -2.57 19.33
N ASP A 103 -7.73 -2.56 20.03
CA ASP A 103 -6.66 -3.57 19.94
C ASP A 103 -5.81 -3.56 18.65
N TYR A 104 -6.08 -2.67 17.70
CA TYR A 104 -5.25 -2.47 16.50
C TYR A 104 -4.50 -1.14 16.56
N ASP A 105 -3.29 -1.12 15.99
CA ASP A 105 -2.50 0.10 15.77
C ASP A 105 -2.62 0.61 14.32
N HIS A 106 -3.46 -0.01 13.49
CA HIS A 106 -3.72 0.40 12.11
C HIS A 106 -5.23 0.52 11.84
N CYS A 107 -5.61 1.54 11.08
CA CYS A 107 -6.96 1.71 10.55
C CYS A 107 -7.15 0.87 9.28
N ALA A 108 -8.34 0.27 9.14
CA ALA A 108 -8.72 -0.38 7.90
C ALA A 108 -8.90 0.64 6.75
N LEU A 109 -8.54 0.21 5.53
CA LEU A 109 -8.77 0.96 4.31
C LEU A 109 -9.91 0.33 3.52
N THR A 110 -10.89 1.12 3.11
CA THR A 110 -11.98 0.66 2.25
C THR A 110 -11.90 1.33 0.88
N VAL A 111 -12.10 0.54 -0.17
CA VAL A 111 -12.20 1.01 -1.55
C VAL A 111 -13.42 0.36 -2.19
N GLN A 112 -14.23 1.15 -2.88
CA GLN A 112 -15.35 0.67 -3.68
C GLN A 112 -15.04 0.89 -5.14
N LEU A 113 -15.22 -0.16 -5.94
CA LEU A 113 -14.96 -0.16 -7.37
C LEU A 113 -16.23 -0.55 -8.11
N GLU A 114 -16.51 0.16 -9.19
CA GLU A 114 -17.46 -0.28 -10.20
C GLU A 114 -16.76 -1.24 -11.17
N VAL A 115 -17.16 -2.51 -11.13
CA VAL A 115 -16.63 -3.56 -12.00
C VAL A 115 -17.75 -4.23 -12.76
N ASP A 116 -17.46 -4.63 -14.00
CA ASP A 116 -18.38 -5.45 -14.79
C ASP A 116 -18.58 -6.81 -14.09
N ALA A 117 -19.83 -7.21 -13.88
CA ALA A 117 -20.20 -8.45 -13.20
C ALA A 117 -19.55 -9.69 -13.85
N SER A 118 -19.30 -9.65 -15.17
CA SER A 118 -18.61 -10.72 -15.90
C SER A 118 -17.17 -10.98 -15.43
N LEU A 119 -16.51 -9.99 -14.81
CA LEU A 119 -15.14 -10.10 -14.28
C LEU A 119 -15.11 -10.77 -12.90
N VAL A 120 -16.18 -10.66 -12.11
CA VAL A 120 -16.28 -11.20 -10.75
C VAL A 120 -16.65 -12.69 -10.77
N ASN A 121 -17.44 -13.12 -11.77
CA ASN A 121 -17.90 -14.52 -11.91
C ASN A 121 -16.82 -15.50 -12.40
N ARG A 122 -15.58 -15.04 -12.61
CA ARG A 122 -14.45 -15.95 -12.84
C ARG A 122 -14.02 -16.51 -11.49
N THR A 123 -14.69 -17.58 -11.04
CA THR A 123 -14.18 -18.45 -10.00
C THR A 123 -12.94 -19.18 -10.53
N THR A 124 -11.85 -18.46 -10.75
CA THR A 124 -10.55 -19.11 -10.86
C THR A 124 -10.31 -19.72 -9.49
N GLN A 125 -10.40 -21.04 -9.40
CA GLN A 125 -9.88 -21.77 -8.25
C GLN A 125 -8.47 -21.22 -8.02
N VAL A 126 -8.28 -20.47 -6.93
CA VAL A 126 -6.95 -20.03 -6.54
C VAL A 126 -6.19 -21.33 -6.35
N PRO A 127 -5.15 -21.63 -7.17
CA PRO A 127 -4.39 -22.83 -6.95
C PRO A 127 -3.80 -22.68 -5.55
N THR A 128 -4.28 -23.46 -4.60
CA THR A 128 -3.68 -23.61 -3.28
C THR A 128 -2.39 -24.39 -3.47
N ARG A 129 -1.40 -23.76 -4.11
CA ARG A 129 -0.02 -24.21 -4.01
C ARG A 129 0.33 -24.06 -2.54
N LYS A 130 0.27 -25.16 -1.79
CA LYS A 130 1.00 -25.28 -0.53
C LYS A 130 2.43 -24.90 -0.86
N ARG A 131 2.84 -23.70 -0.43
CA ARG A 131 4.20 -23.22 -0.61
C ARG A 131 5.06 -24.26 0.10
N LYS A 132 5.79 -25.09 -0.66
CA LYS A 132 6.82 -25.93 -0.06
C LYS A 132 7.73 -24.95 0.68
N ARG A 133 7.84 -25.13 1.99
CA ARG A 133 8.75 -24.36 2.81
C ARG A 133 10.13 -24.80 2.35
N GLU A 134 10.69 -24.11 1.37
CA GLU A 134 12.08 -24.33 0.97
C GLU A 134 12.92 -24.02 2.20
N GLN A 135 13.73 -24.99 2.61
CA GLN A 135 14.68 -24.79 3.68
C GLN A 135 15.72 -23.82 3.14
N ILE A 136 15.61 -22.55 3.52
CA ILE A 136 16.57 -21.52 3.16
C ILE A 136 17.87 -21.90 3.84
N VAL A 137 18.85 -22.40 3.07
CA VAL A 137 20.22 -22.55 3.52
C VAL A 137 20.85 -21.18 3.43
N LEU A 138 21.11 -20.56 4.57
CA LEU A 138 21.85 -19.29 4.61
C LEU A 138 23.31 -19.58 4.24
N PRO A 139 23.96 -18.72 3.43
CA PRO A 139 25.40 -18.82 3.20
C PRO A 139 26.12 -18.69 4.55
N ASP A 140 27.31 -19.29 4.68
CA ASP A 140 28.15 -19.22 5.89
C ASP A 140 29.58 -18.75 5.56
N GLU A 141 29.76 -18.19 4.37
CA GLU A 141 31.05 -17.83 3.80
C GLU A 141 31.67 -16.60 4.48
N THR A 142 30.84 -15.62 4.89
CA THR A 142 31.32 -14.39 5.53
C THR A 142 31.06 -14.36 7.03
N GLU A 143 31.83 -13.53 7.75
CA GLU A 143 31.61 -13.29 9.18
C GLU A 143 30.24 -12.65 9.47
N LEU A 144 29.70 -11.88 8.51
CA LEU A 144 28.35 -11.32 8.63
C LEU A 144 27.28 -12.40 8.52
N ASP A 145 27.47 -13.37 7.63
CA ASP A 145 26.54 -14.49 7.48
C ASP A 145 26.54 -15.40 8.72
N LYS A 146 27.72 -15.70 9.25
CA LYS A 146 27.86 -16.46 10.51
C LYS A 146 27.20 -15.74 11.69
N LEU A 147 27.31 -14.42 11.76
CA LEU A 147 26.65 -13.61 12.79
C LEU A 147 25.13 -13.68 12.67
N LEU A 148 24.59 -13.58 11.45
CA LEU A 148 23.15 -13.72 11.19
C LEU A 148 22.64 -15.10 11.61
N ILE A 149 23.34 -16.18 11.22
CA ILE A 149 22.98 -17.56 11.59
C ILE A 149 22.96 -17.73 13.12
N ARG A 150 23.99 -17.26 13.83
CA ARG A 150 24.05 -17.33 15.30
C ARG A 150 22.91 -16.56 15.96
N THR A 151 22.55 -15.40 15.43
CA THR A 151 21.46 -14.56 15.98
C THR A 151 20.10 -15.21 15.77
N MET A 152 19.89 -15.90 14.65
CA MET A 152 18.62 -16.60 14.37
C MET A 152 18.45 -17.91 15.17
N ALA A 153 19.53 -18.46 15.72
CA ALA A 153 19.53 -19.71 16.47
C ALA A 153 19.43 -19.53 18.00
N ALA A 154 19.53 -18.29 18.50
CA ALA A 154 19.38 -17.92 19.91
C ALA A 154 17.93 -17.48 20.20
#